data_AF-A0A6P5P0Z1-F1
#
_entry.id   AF-A0A6P5P0Z1-F1
#
_cell.length_a   1.000
_cell.length_b   1.000
_cell.length_c   1.000
_cell.angle_alpha   90.00
_cell.angle_beta   90.00
_cell.angle_gamma   90.00
#
_symmetry.space_group_name_H-M   'P 1'
#
loop_
_entity.id
_entity.type
_entity.pdbx_description
1 polymer ?
#
loop_
_entity_poly.entity_id
_entity_poly.type
_entity_poly.pdbx_seq_one_letter_code
_entity_poly.pdbx_strand_id
1 'polypeptide(L)'
;MGWDTSKAMGIWVVFHTIALGLIEVLRYSSQVLFTMARRTRSSRAWHFVLSAARRDTDARAVALAGSSNWGYDSDGQHSDSDSDPEYSSLPPSIPSAVPVTGESFCNCESQNEATFCNSLHTAHRGKDCRCGEEDEDFDWVWDDLNKSSATLLSCDNRKVSFHMEYSCGTAAIRGTKELGDGQHFWEIKMTSPVYGTDMMVGIGTSDVDLDKYHHTFCSLLGRDEDSWGLSYTGLLHHKGDKTSFSSRFGQGSIIGVHLDTWHGTLTFFKNRKCIGVAATRLQNRRFYPMVCSTAAKSSMKVIRSCASSTSLQYLCCYRLRQLRPNSGDTLEGLPLPPGLKQVLHNKLGWVLSMNCNHWKSPVPPPGTATPGAESLETRPCQRKRCRRS
;
A
#
# COMPACT_ATOMS: atom_id res chain seq x y z
N MET A 1 -28.89 -66.37 1.43
CA MET A 1 -28.42 -64.97 1.43
C MET A 1 -28.07 -64.60 0.00
N GLY A 2 -29.06 -64.12 -0.77
CA GLY A 2 -28.84 -63.69 -2.16
C GLY A 2 -28.26 -62.27 -2.16
N TRP A 3 -27.07 -62.11 -2.74
CA TRP A 3 -26.44 -60.80 -2.89
C TRP A 3 -27.11 -60.04 -4.04
N ASP A 4 -27.57 -58.84 -3.73
CA ASP A 4 -28.33 -57.96 -4.60
C ASP A 4 -27.39 -57.32 -5.64
N THR A 5 -27.27 -57.98 -6.80
CA THR A 5 -26.38 -57.63 -7.92
C THR A 5 -26.63 -56.22 -8.49
N SER A 6 -27.82 -55.65 -8.24
CA SER A 6 -28.20 -54.30 -8.67
C SER A 6 -27.41 -53.21 -7.94
N LYS A 7 -27.12 -53.40 -6.64
CA LYS A 7 -26.33 -52.44 -5.84
C LYS A 7 -24.86 -52.42 -6.23
N ALA A 8 -24.31 -53.57 -6.64
CA ALA A 8 -22.93 -53.68 -7.10
C ALA A 8 -22.72 -52.94 -8.44
N MET A 9 -23.69 -53.01 -9.36
CA MET A 9 -23.64 -52.28 -10.62
C MET A 9 -23.69 -50.76 -10.44
N GLY A 10 -24.56 -50.25 -9.55
CA GLY A 10 -24.66 -48.81 -9.27
C GLY A 10 -23.35 -48.23 -8.71
N ILE A 11 -22.68 -48.96 -7.82
CA ILE A 11 -21.39 -48.56 -7.26
C ILE A 11 -20.30 -48.52 -8.36
N TRP A 12 -20.29 -49.51 -9.26
CA TRP A 12 -19.31 -49.57 -10.35
C TRP A 12 -19.45 -48.41 -11.34
N VAL A 13 -20.69 -47.98 -11.64
CA VAL A 13 -20.94 -46.81 -12.50
C VAL A 13 -20.44 -45.51 -11.85
N VAL A 14 -20.62 -45.35 -10.54
CA VAL A 14 -20.12 -44.17 -9.81
C VAL A 14 -18.59 -44.13 -9.82
N PHE A 15 -17.92 -45.25 -9.56
CA PHE A 15 -16.46 -45.32 -9.63
C PHE A 15 -15.94 -45.04 -11.05
N HIS A 16 -16.61 -45.56 -12.09
CA HIS A 16 -16.22 -45.30 -13.47
C HIS A 16 -16.38 -43.83 -13.86
N THR A 17 -17.42 -43.16 -13.34
CA THR A 17 -17.65 -41.73 -13.60
C THR A 17 -16.61 -40.86 -12.91
N ILE A 18 -16.26 -41.19 -11.66
CA ILE A 18 -15.18 -40.49 -10.92
C ILE A 18 -13.82 -40.71 -11.59
N ALA A 19 -13.53 -41.92 -12.06
CA ALA A 19 -12.29 -42.24 -12.75
C ALA A 19 -12.14 -41.45 -14.08
N LEU A 20 -13.22 -41.31 -14.84
CA LEU A 20 -13.22 -40.50 -16.07
C LEU A 20 -12.97 -39.02 -15.78
N GLY A 21 -13.60 -38.47 -14.72
CA GLY A 21 -13.35 -37.08 -14.28
C GLY A 21 -11.89 -36.85 -13.86
N LEU A 22 -11.28 -37.79 -13.15
CA LEU A 22 -9.86 -37.73 -12.78
C LEU A 22 -8.93 -37.79 -14.00
N ILE A 23 -9.27 -38.58 -15.02
CA ILE A 23 -8.49 -38.66 -16.27
C ILE A 23 -8.55 -37.33 -17.04
N GLU A 24 -9.70 -36.64 -17.06
CA GLU A 24 -9.83 -35.31 -17.67
C GLU A 24 -9.00 -34.26 -16.92
N VAL A 25 -9.05 -34.26 -15.58
CA VAL A 25 -8.24 -33.34 -14.76
C VAL A 25 -6.74 -33.58 -14.98
N LEU A 26 -6.30 -34.84 -15.04
CA LEU A 26 -4.90 -35.18 -15.32
C LEU A 26 -4.46 -34.79 -16.74
N ARG A 27 -5.35 -34.91 -17.73
CA ARG A 27 -5.10 -34.40 -19.09
C ARG A 27 -4.96 -32.88 -19.12
N TYR A 28 -5.81 -32.17 -18.39
CA TYR A 28 -5.77 -30.71 -18.30
C TYR A 28 -4.49 -30.23 -17.61
N SER A 29 -4.11 -30.84 -16.48
CA SER A 29 -2.84 -30.54 -15.79
C SER A 29 -1.62 -30.85 -16.65
N SER A 30 -1.66 -31.92 -17.47
CA SER A 30 -0.57 -32.26 -18.40
C SER A 30 -0.43 -31.24 -19.54
N GLN A 31 -1.54 -30.70 -20.06
CA GLN A 31 -1.49 -29.61 -21.06
C GLN A 31 -0.91 -28.31 -20.47
N VAL A 32 -1.24 -27.97 -19.22
CA VAL A 32 -0.68 -26.81 -18.51
C VAL A 32 0.83 -26.97 -18.25
N LEU A 33 1.28 -28.18 -17.90
CA LEU A 33 2.71 -28.47 -17.75
C LEU A 33 3.46 -28.41 -19.09
N PHE A 34 2.83 -28.83 -20.19
CA PHE A 34 3.44 -28.78 -21.52
C PHE A 34 3.54 -27.35 -22.09
N THR A 35 2.62 -26.45 -21.71
CA THR A 35 2.70 -25.03 -22.08
C THR A 35 3.73 -24.26 -21.24
N MET A 36 4.00 -24.68 -20.00
CA MET A 36 5.07 -24.11 -19.18
C MET A 36 6.49 -24.61 -19.53
N ALA A 37 6.63 -25.73 -20.26
CA ALA A 37 7.93 -26.31 -20.60
C ALA A 37 8.57 -25.80 -21.91
N ARG A 38 7.91 -24.94 -22.70
CA ARG A 38 8.53 -24.34 -23.90
C ARG A 38 9.34 -23.09 -23.59
N ARG A 39 10.47 -23.28 -22.89
CA ARG A 39 11.58 -22.32 -22.92
C ARG A 39 12.32 -22.44 -24.25
N THR A 40 12.18 -21.45 -25.12
CA THR A 40 13.04 -21.28 -26.28
C THR A 40 14.43 -20.85 -25.82
N ARG A 41 15.36 -21.80 -25.91
CA ARG A 41 16.81 -21.62 -25.73
C ARG A 41 17.33 -20.87 -26.97
N SER A 42 17.67 -19.59 -26.83
CA SER A 42 18.44 -18.88 -27.87
C SER A 42 19.78 -18.44 -27.28
N SER A 43 20.80 -19.19 -27.69
CA SER A 43 22.22 -18.91 -27.47
C SER A 43 22.66 -17.77 -28.38
N ARG A 44 23.23 -16.71 -27.81
CA ARG A 44 24.29 -15.94 -28.46
C ARG A 44 25.07 -15.15 -27.42
N ALA A 45 26.31 -15.59 -27.22
CA ALA A 45 27.31 -14.97 -26.38
C ALA A 45 27.70 -13.58 -26.90
N TRP A 46 27.73 -12.60 -26.01
CA TRP A 46 28.51 -11.38 -26.19
C TRP A 46 29.38 -11.23 -24.95
N HIS A 47 30.66 -11.53 -25.14
CA HIS A 47 31.70 -11.13 -24.19
C HIS A 47 31.88 -9.62 -24.33
N PHE A 48 31.59 -8.88 -23.27
CA PHE A 48 32.25 -7.61 -23.03
C PHE A 48 32.76 -7.57 -21.59
N VAL A 49 34.09 -7.55 -21.52
CA VAL A 49 34.91 -7.30 -20.34
C VAL A 49 34.75 -5.84 -19.95
N LEU A 50 34.36 -5.57 -18.70
CA LEU A 50 34.75 -4.36 -18.00
C LEU A 50 34.99 -4.70 -16.53
N SER A 51 36.26 -4.92 -16.26
CA SER A 51 36.85 -4.97 -14.92
C SER A 51 36.88 -3.57 -14.32
N ALA A 52 36.37 -3.41 -13.10
CA ALA A 52 36.85 -2.40 -12.18
C ALA A 52 36.59 -2.88 -10.74
N ALA A 53 37.64 -3.43 -10.16
CA ALA A 53 37.75 -3.78 -8.76
C ALA A 53 37.86 -2.52 -7.88
N ARG A 54 37.22 -2.56 -6.70
CA ARG A 54 37.67 -1.98 -5.41
C ARG A 54 36.68 -2.44 -4.35
N ARG A 55 36.99 -3.55 -3.68
CA ARG A 55 37.72 -3.67 -2.40
C ARG A 55 36.80 -3.45 -1.19
N ASP A 56 36.53 -4.56 -0.55
CA ASP A 56 36.11 -4.69 0.85
C ASP A 56 36.94 -3.82 1.77
N THR A 57 36.27 -3.26 2.77
CA THR A 57 36.83 -3.04 4.10
C THR A 57 35.74 -3.32 5.12
N ASP A 58 35.88 -4.48 5.76
CA ASP A 58 35.28 -4.82 7.05
C ASP A 58 35.68 -3.78 8.11
N ALA A 59 34.74 -3.39 8.96
CA ALA A 59 35.03 -2.83 10.27
C ALA A 59 33.98 -3.30 11.28
N ARG A 60 34.35 -4.33 12.04
CA ARG A 60 33.77 -4.67 13.35
C ARG A 60 34.25 -3.65 14.38
N ALA A 61 33.34 -3.15 15.22
CA ALA A 61 33.58 -2.68 16.59
C ALA A 61 32.22 -2.77 17.31
N VAL A 62 31.98 -3.77 18.15
CA VAL A 62 32.28 -3.87 19.61
C VAL A 62 31.74 -2.68 20.41
N ALA A 63 30.85 -3.04 21.32
CA ALA A 63 30.09 -2.22 22.25
C ALA A 63 30.93 -1.35 23.19
N LEU A 64 30.35 -0.22 23.61
CA LEU A 64 30.47 0.25 24.99
C LEU A 64 29.14 0.84 25.47
N ALA A 65 28.82 0.45 26.71
CA ALA A 65 27.67 0.84 27.48
C ALA A 65 27.73 2.32 27.90
N GLY A 66 26.56 2.92 28.06
CA GLY A 66 26.36 4.20 28.73
C GLY A 66 25.00 4.18 29.41
N SER A 67 25.01 3.86 30.70
CA SER A 67 23.85 3.92 31.58
C SER A 67 23.45 5.37 31.87
N SER A 68 22.16 5.69 31.87
CA SER A 68 21.64 6.77 32.69
C SER A 68 20.35 6.33 33.38
N ASN A 69 20.56 6.00 34.65
CA ASN A 69 19.64 5.71 35.72
C ASN A 69 18.64 6.86 35.96
N TRP A 70 17.35 6.54 36.08
CA TRP A 70 16.39 7.31 36.86
C TRP A 70 15.49 6.33 37.61
N GLY A 71 15.87 6.06 38.86
CA GLY A 71 14.98 5.51 39.86
C GLY A 71 14.36 6.64 40.68
N TYR A 72 13.09 6.48 41.01
CA TYR A 72 12.51 6.96 42.26
C TYR A 72 11.38 5.99 42.62
N ASP A 73 11.60 5.26 43.72
CA ASP A 73 10.60 4.49 44.47
C ASP A 73 9.61 5.43 45.14
N SER A 74 8.35 4.99 45.25
CA SER A 74 7.58 5.21 46.48
C SER A 74 6.50 4.13 46.60
N ASP A 75 6.73 3.18 47.50
CA ASP A 75 5.76 2.21 47.98
C ASP A 75 4.69 2.86 48.85
N GLY A 76 3.50 2.26 48.85
CA GLY A 76 2.39 2.60 49.75
C GLY A 76 1.20 1.67 49.55
N GLN A 77 1.27 0.47 50.13
CA GLN A 77 0.14 -0.44 50.31
C GLN A 77 -0.76 0.07 51.45
N HIS A 78 -2.08 0.11 51.26
CA HIS A 78 -3.08 -0.10 52.32
C HIS A 78 -4.41 -0.59 51.72
N SER A 79 -5.14 -1.32 52.57
CA SER A 79 -6.22 -2.27 52.29
C SER A 79 -7.64 -1.68 52.47
N ASP A 80 -8.62 -2.43 51.92
CA ASP A 80 -10.02 -2.66 52.36
C ASP A 80 -11.18 -1.68 52.05
N SER A 81 -12.21 -2.29 51.41
CA SER A 81 -13.69 -2.14 51.43
C SER A 81 -14.37 -0.88 51.96
N ASP A 82 -15.35 -0.33 51.22
CA ASP A 82 -16.80 -0.65 51.37
C ASP A 82 -17.68 0.12 50.36
N SER A 83 -18.92 -0.36 50.18
CA SER A 83 -19.90 -0.02 49.13
C SER A 83 -20.73 1.23 49.45
N ASP A 84 -21.18 1.98 48.42
CA ASP A 84 -22.57 2.46 48.31
C ASP A 84 -22.88 3.11 46.92
N PRO A 85 -24.18 3.17 46.50
CA PRO A 85 -24.59 3.30 45.10
C PRO A 85 -25.03 4.73 44.69
N GLU A 86 -25.37 4.86 43.40
CA GLU A 86 -26.09 5.97 42.74
C GLU A 86 -25.26 7.22 42.33
N TYR A 87 -24.90 7.27 41.04
CA TYR A 87 -25.62 8.12 40.08
C TYR A 87 -25.19 7.80 38.65
N SER A 88 -26.17 7.57 37.79
CA SER A 88 -26.01 7.38 36.34
C SER A 88 -25.28 8.56 35.70
N SER A 89 -23.98 8.42 35.51
CA SER A 89 -23.21 9.26 34.59
C SER A 89 -23.16 8.53 33.26
N LEU A 90 -23.99 8.99 32.32
CA LEU A 90 -23.81 8.69 30.90
C LEU A 90 -22.33 8.94 30.56
N PRO A 91 -21.66 8.02 29.83
CA PRO A 91 -20.28 8.26 29.42
C PRO A 91 -20.22 9.57 28.63
N PRO A 92 -19.17 10.39 28.81
CA PRO A 92 -19.05 11.64 28.08
C PRO A 92 -19.16 11.33 26.58
N SER A 93 -20.07 12.04 25.92
CA SER A 93 -20.26 11.95 24.47
C SER A 93 -18.91 12.09 23.79
N ILE A 94 -18.54 11.05 23.03
CA ILE A 94 -17.33 11.04 22.22
C ILE A 94 -17.32 12.34 21.42
N PRO A 95 -16.26 13.18 21.52
CA PRO A 95 -16.22 14.43 20.80
C PRO A 95 -16.42 14.12 19.32
N SER A 96 -17.48 14.71 18.74
CA SER A 96 -17.77 14.62 17.32
C SER A 96 -16.54 15.11 16.57
N ALA A 97 -15.73 14.18 16.10
CA ALA A 97 -14.52 14.47 15.39
C ALA A 97 -14.93 15.08 14.05
N VAL A 98 -14.78 16.40 13.95
CA VAL A 98 -15.11 17.18 12.76
C VAL A 98 -14.44 16.51 11.55
N PRO A 99 -15.22 16.03 10.56
CA PRO A 99 -14.66 15.40 9.37
C PRO A 99 -13.65 16.32 8.68
N VAL A 100 -12.57 15.74 8.15
CA VAL A 100 -11.60 16.50 7.36
C VAL A 100 -12.24 16.92 6.03
N THR A 101 -12.47 18.23 5.86
CA THR A 101 -13.04 18.85 4.64
C THR A 101 -11.96 19.48 3.76
N GLY A 102 -12.22 19.63 2.45
CA GLY A 102 -11.35 20.37 1.51
C GLY A 102 -10.14 19.61 0.94
N GLU A 103 -9.89 18.37 1.35
CA GLU A 103 -8.75 17.55 0.90
C GLU A 103 -9.15 16.43 -0.08
N SER A 104 -10.40 16.49 -0.59
CA SER A 104 -10.97 15.50 -1.50
C SER A 104 -10.33 15.57 -2.89
N PHE A 105 -10.37 14.45 -3.62
CA PHE A 105 -9.91 14.41 -5.02
C PHE A 105 -10.81 15.25 -5.95
N CYS A 106 -12.08 15.38 -5.61
CA CYS A 106 -13.08 16.11 -6.40
C CYS A 106 -14.01 16.93 -5.49
N ASN A 107 -14.64 17.95 -6.07
CA ASN A 107 -15.58 18.84 -5.37
C ASN A 107 -17.05 18.39 -5.53
N CYS A 108 -17.31 17.11 -5.76
CA CYS A 108 -18.69 16.62 -5.75
C CYS A 108 -19.29 16.88 -4.35
N GLU A 109 -20.45 17.53 -4.30
CA GLU A 109 -21.16 17.76 -3.05
C GLU A 109 -21.45 16.42 -2.37
N SER A 110 -20.77 16.17 -1.26
CA SER A 110 -21.15 15.13 -0.32
C SER A 110 -22.49 15.53 0.25
N GLN A 111 -23.58 14.87 -0.18
CA GLN A 111 -24.97 15.15 0.23
C GLN A 111 -25.23 14.86 1.72
N ASN A 112 -24.49 15.51 2.63
CA ASN A 112 -24.68 15.42 4.07
C ASN A 112 -25.02 16.78 4.71
N GLU A 113 -25.15 17.86 3.93
CA GLU A 113 -25.77 19.08 4.43
C GLU A 113 -27.25 19.07 4.02
N ALA A 114 -28.11 18.91 5.02
CA ALA A 114 -29.54 19.07 4.90
C ALA A 114 -29.87 20.53 4.52
N THR A 115 -29.88 20.82 3.22
CA THR A 115 -30.56 22.02 2.72
C THR A 115 -32.05 21.77 2.83
N PHE A 116 -32.62 22.24 3.93
CA PHE A 116 -34.05 22.30 4.19
C PHE A 116 -34.69 23.26 3.17
N CYS A 117 -35.02 22.76 1.97
CA CYS A 117 -35.85 23.46 1.01
C CYS A 117 -36.94 22.52 0.52
N ASN A 118 -38.17 22.78 0.98
CA ASN A 118 -39.40 22.15 0.55
C ASN A 118 -39.53 22.18 -0.98
N SER A 119 -39.54 21.00 -1.62
CA SER A 119 -40.39 20.72 -2.79
C SER A 119 -40.41 19.22 -3.09
N LEU A 120 -41.63 18.73 -3.36
CA LEU A 120 -42.00 17.33 -3.51
C LEU A 120 -41.28 16.62 -4.67
N HIS A 121 -41.15 15.30 -4.49
CA HIS A 121 -40.90 14.26 -5.50
C HIS A 121 -39.52 14.24 -6.17
N THR A 122 -38.60 13.46 -5.61
CA THR A 122 -38.04 12.22 -6.21
C THR A 122 -37.13 11.59 -5.17
N ALA A 123 -37.34 10.32 -4.83
CA ALA A 123 -36.45 9.55 -3.95
C ALA A 123 -35.11 9.30 -4.65
N HIS A 124 -34.24 10.32 -4.72
CA HIS A 124 -32.86 10.15 -5.14
C HIS A 124 -32.08 9.55 -3.98
N ARG A 125 -32.01 8.21 -3.97
CA ARG A 125 -31.00 7.45 -3.24
C ARG A 125 -29.64 8.03 -3.64
N GLY A 126 -29.01 8.81 -2.76
CA GLY A 126 -27.77 9.53 -3.03
C GLY A 126 -26.73 8.60 -3.65
N LYS A 127 -26.30 8.90 -4.87
CA LYS A 127 -25.28 8.09 -5.56
C LYS A 127 -23.91 8.46 -5.00
N ASP A 128 -23.17 7.48 -4.50
CA ASP A 128 -21.75 7.62 -4.14
C ASP A 128 -20.98 8.28 -5.30
N CYS A 129 -20.15 9.29 -5.00
CA CYS A 129 -19.29 9.94 -5.98
C CYS A 129 -18.34 8.93 -6.61
N ARG A 130 -18.30 8.85 -7.95
CA ARG A 130 -17.44 7.93 -8.72
C ARG A 130 -16.20 8.58 -9.35
N CYS A 131 -15.91 9.84 -9.03
CA CYS A 131 -14.71 10.50 -9.55
C CYS A 131 -13.43 9.72 -9.18
N GLY A 132 -12.54 9.57 -10.16
CA GLY A 132 -11.29 8.82 -10.03
C GLY A 132 -11.43 7.30 -10.14
N GLU A 133 -12.65 6.76 -10.29
CA GLU A 133 -12.94 5.32 -10.41
C GLU A 133 -13.07 4.91 -11.88
N GLU A 134 -11.97 5.06 -12.62
CA GLU A 134 -11.91 4.81 -14.06
C GLU A 134 -11.65 3.33 -14.39
N ASP A 135 -11.07 2.57 -13.45
CA ASP A 135 -10.58 1.21 -13.69
C ASP A 135 -11.67 0.17 -13.41
N GLU A 136 -11.76 -0.79 -14.33
CA GLU A 136 -12.68 -1.94 -14.25
C GLU A 136 -11.96 -3.24 -13.87
N ASP A 137 -10.68 -3.37 -14.23
CA ASP A 137 -9.84 -4.53 -13.96
C ASP A 137 -8.94 -4.31 -12.74
N PHE A 138 -8.84 -5.32 -11.88
CA PHE A 138 -8.10 -5.26 -10.63
C PHE A 138 -7.22 -6.51 -10.47
N ASP A 139 -5.91 -6.31 -10.23
CA ASP A 139 -4.99 -7.42 -9.95
C ASP A 139 -5.30 -8.13 -8.62
N TRP A 140 -5.94 -7.41 -7.70
CA TRP A 140 -6.45 -7.93 -6.42
C TRP A 140 -7.60 -7.06 -5.88
N VAL A 141 -8.39 -7.63 -4.99
CA VAL A 141 -9.47 -6.98 -4.23
C VAL A 141 -9.34 -7.30 -2.74
N TRP A 142 -10.23 -6.81 -1.87
CA TRP A 142 -10.15 -7.16 -0.44
C TRP A 142 -10.48 -8.62 -0.20
N ASP A 143 -9.77 -9.24 0.74
CA ASP A 143 -9.92 -10.64 1.06
C ASP A 143 -10.95 -10.85 2.17
N ASP A 144 -12.06 -11.53 1.82
CA ASP A 144 -13.15 -11.81 2.76
C ASP A 144 -12.73 -12.79 3.87
N LEU A 145 -11.71 -13.61 3.61
CA LEU A 145 -11.19 -14.58 4.57
C LEU A 145 -10.12 -13.99 5.49
N ASN A 146 -9.54 -12.85 5.12
CA ASN A 146 -8.41 -12.23 5.83
C ASN A 146 -8.74 -10.80 6.24
N LYS A 147 -9.65 -10.69 7.22
CA LYS A 147 -10.18 -9.44 7.74
C LYS A 147 -10.64 -9.57 9.19
N SER A 148 -10.70 -8.47 9.92
CA SER A 148 -11.31 -8.41 11.25
C SER A 148 -12.80 -8.74 11.19
N SER A 149 -13.35 -9.22 12.31
CA SER A 149 -14.79 -9.52 12.43
C SER A 149 -15.69 -8.30 12.18
N ALA A 150 -15.26 -7.12 12.61
CA ALA A 150 -15.98 -5.85 12.44
C ALA A 150 -15.86 -5.21 11.03
N THR A 151 -15.75 -6.03 9.99
CA THR A 151 -15.63 -5.60 8.59
C THR A 151 -16.69 -6.23 7.69
N LEU A 152 -17.22 -5.44 6.76
CA LEU A 152 -18.20 -5.88 5.75
C LEU A 152 -17.72 -5.46 4.35
N LEU A 153 -17.72 -6.41 3.41
CA LEU A 153 -17.34 -6.17 2.02
C LEU A 153 -18.56 -5.90 1.11
N SER A 154 -18.35 -5.08 0.09
CA SER A 154 -19.33 -4.74 -0.94
C SER A 154 -18.64 -4.30 -2.23
N CYS A 155 -19.42 -4.05 -3.30
CA CYS A 155 -18.91 -3.65 -4.62
C CYS A 155 -17.88 -4.64 -5.18
N ASP A 156 -18.25 -5.92 -5.25
CA ASP A 156 -17.37 -7.00 -5.73
C ASP A 156 -16.07 -7.08 -4.91
N ASN A 157 -16.21 -7.01 -3.59
CA ASN A 157 -15.12 -6.99 -2.60
C ASN A 157 -14.13 -5.83 -2.76
N ARG A 158 -14.50 -4.75 -3.46
CA ARG A 158 -13.64 -3.56 -3.59
C ARG A 158 -13.85 -2.53 -2.49
N LYS A 159 -15.03 -2.48 -1.87
CA LYS A 159 -15.36 -1.55 -0.79
C LYS A 159 -15.42 -2.31 0.53
N VAL A 160 -14.59 -1.90 1.49
CA VAL A 160 -14.66 -2.37 2.87
C VAL A 160 -15.33 -1.30 3.72
N SER A 161 -16.27 -1.73 4.56
CA SER A 161 -16.90 -0.92 5.58
C SER A 161 -16.55 -1.48 6.96
N PHE A 162 -16.13 -0.61 7.88
CA PHE A 162 -15.72 -0.96 9.23
C PHE A 162 -16.78 -0.51 10.23
N HIS A 163 -16.98 -1.30 11.28
CA HIS A 163 -17.74 -0.90 12.48
C HIS A 163 -19.15 -0.37 12.13
N MET A 164 -19.94 -1.16 11.39
CA MET A 164 -21.23 -0.71 10.83
C MET A 164 -22.30 -0.37 11.88
N GLU A 165 -22.24 -0.98 13.06
CA GLU A 165 -23.14 -0.71 14.17
C GLU A 165 -22.52 0.33 15.11
N TYR A 166 -21.44 -0.06 15.80
CA TYR A 166 -20.63 0.77 16.68
C TYR A 166 -19.17 0.38 16.55
N SER A 167 -18.27 1.24 17.03
CA SER A 167 -16.82 0.94 17.06
C SER A 167 -16.39 0.48 18.44
N CYS A 168 -15.79 -0.70 18.53
CA CYS A 168 -15.28 -1.30 19.77
C CYS A 168 -13.75 -1.37 19.83
N GLY A 169 -13.05 -1.00 18.76
CA GLY A 169 -11.60 -1.07 18.68
C GLY A 169 -11.09 -0.78 17.28
N THR A 170 -10.01 -1.45 16.90
CA THR A 170 -9.38 -1.31 15.58
C THR A 170 -9.69 -2.52 14.73
N ALA A 171 -10.19 -2.29 13.52
CA ALA A 171 -10.44 -3.33 12.53
C ALA A 171 -9.55 -3.10 11.30
N ALA A 172 -9.07 -4.19 10.71
CA ALA A 172 -8.19 -4.18 9.55
C ALA A 172 -8.60 -5.24 8.53
N ILE A 173 -8.11 -5.06 7.31
CA ILE A 173 -8.30 -6.01 6.22
C ILE A 173 -7.09 -6.01 5.31
N ARG A 174 -6.85 -7.17 4.70
CA ARG A 174 -5.77 -7.43 3.75
C ARG A 174 -6.33 -7.69 2.35
N GLY A 175 -5.57 -7.39 1.30
CA GLY A 175 -5.92 -7.77 -0.07
C GLY A 175 -5.70 -9.27 -0.37
N THR A 176 -6.38 -9.79 -1.38
CA THR A 176 -6.38 -11.22 -1.75
C THR A 176 -5.06 -11.76 -2.28
N LYS A 177 -4.14 -10.89 -2.68
CA LYS A 177 -2.91 -11.27 -3.40
C LYS A 177 -1.67 -10.76 -2.69
N GLU A 178 -0.69 -11.65 -2.58
CA GLU A 178 0.67 -11.31 -2.17
C GLU A 178 1.36 -10.51 -3.29
N LEU A 179 1.96 -9.39 -2.92
CA LEU A 179 2.69 -8.51 -3.84
C LEU A 179 4.08 -9.10 -4.12
N GLY A 180 4.14 -9.95 -5.14
CA GLY A 180 5.34 -10.65 -5.59
C GLY A 180 6.39 -9.75 -6.27
N ASP A 181 7.22 -10.33 -7.14
CA ASP A 181 8.29 -9.59 -7.82
C ASP A 181 7.72 -8.65 -8.90
N GLY A 182 8.22 -7.40 -8.94
CA GLY A 182 7.83 -6.40 -9.93
C GLY A 182 7.44 -5.06 -9.32
N GLN A 183 6.45 -4.43 -9.94
CA GLN A 183 5.98 -3.08 -9.66
C GLN A 183 4.49 -3.16 -9.39
N HIS A 184 4.08 -2.81 -8.17
CA HIS A 184 2.68 -2.88 -7.76
C HIS A 184 2.18 -1.48 -7.45
N PHE A 185 1.04 -1.12 -8.01
CA PHE A 185 0.42 0.17 -7.76
C PHE A 185 -1.08 0.02 -7.53
N TRP A 186 -1.58 0.69 -6.50
CA TRP A 186 -3.00 0.70 -6.20
C TRP A 186 -3.43 2.03 -5.61
N GLU A 187 -4.74 2.31 -5.71
CA GLU A 187 -5.34 3.51 -5.18
C GLU A 187 -6.53 3.16 -4.29
N ILE A 188 -6.54 3.72 -3.08
CA ILE A 188 -7.61 3.60 -2.09
C ILE A 188 -8.32 4.94 -1.97
N LYS A 189 -9.64 4.95 -2.19
CA LYS A 189 -10.49 6.11 -1.99
C LYS A 189 -11.20 6.04 -0.65
N MET A 190 -11.15 7.15 0.09
CA MET A 190 -11.92 7.32 1.32
C MET A 190 -13.38 7.58 0.96
N THR A 191 -14.28 6.62 1.14
CA THR A 191 -15.68 6.74 0.68
C THR A 191 -16.63 7.30 1.74
N SER A 192 -16.20 7.39 2.99
CA SER A 192 -16.94 8.00 4.10
C SER A 192 -16.15 9.15 4.73
N PRO A 193 -16.77 9.96 5.62
CA PRO A 193 -16.04 10.80 6.57
C PRO A 193 -14.90 10.05 7.26
N VAL A 194 -13.79 10.76 7.46
CA VAL A 194 -12.57 10.22 8.07
C VAL A 194 -12.38 10.90 9.42
N TYR A 195 -12.34 10.09 10.47
CA TYR A 195 -12.32 10.53 11.87
C TYR A 195 -11.85 9.40 12.79
N GLY A 196 -12.07 9.52 14.10
CA GLY A 196 -11.67 8.52 15.09
C GLY A 196 -10.20 8.64 15.49
N THR A 197 -9.67 7.60 16.14
CA THR A 197 -8.25 7.54 16.54
C THR A 197 -7.34 7.45 15.33
N ASP A 198 -7.67 6.55 14.40
CA ASP A 198 -6.94 6.39 13.14
C ASP A 198 -7.75 5.70 12.04
N MET A 199 -7.39 6.05 10.82
CA MET A 199 -7.77 5.42 9.55
C MET A 199 -6.50 5.41 8.70
N MET A 200 -6.06 4.25 8.24
CA MET A 200 -4.73 4.09 7.66
C MET A 200 -4.76 3.29 6.35
N VAL A 201 -3.82 3.63 5.47
CA VAL A 201 -3.52 2.89 4.24
C VAL A 201 -2.06 2.47 4.26
N GLY A 202 -1.76 1.24 3.88
CA GLY A 202 -0.38 0.79 3.88
C GLY A 202 -0.18 -0.64 3.38
N ILE A 203 0.86 -1.26 3.90
CA ILE A 203 1.25 -2.64 3.60
C ILE A 203 1.55 -3.40 4.88
N GLY A 204 1.43 -4.73 4.83
CA GLY A 204 1.91 -5.60 5.89
C GLY A 204 2.24 -7.00 5.38
N THR A 205 3.00 -7.76 6.16
CA THR A 205 3.31 -9.17 5.86
C THR A 205 2.11 -10.07 6.20
N SER A 206 2.26 -11.38 5.98
CA SER A 206 1.28 -12.37 6.45
C SER A 206 1.17 -12.47 7.97
N ASP A 207 2.17 -11.96 8.70
CA ASP A 207 2.31 -12.15 10.14
C ASP A 207 1.52 -11.11 10.95
N VAL A 208 0.97 -10.08 10.28
CA VAL A 208 0.12 -9.08 10.91
C VAL A 208 -1.21 -9.73 11.33
N ASP A 209 -1.44 -9.79 12.64
CA ASP A 209 -2.72 -10.18 13.21
C ASP A 209 -3.73 -9.03 13.06
N LEU A 210 -4.69 -9.23 12.14
CA LEU A 210 -5.69 -8.23 11.78
C LEU A 210 -6.73 -8.00 12.89
N ASP A 211 -6.98 -8.98 13.78
CA ASP A 211 -8.04 -8.91 14.82
C ASP A 211 -7.49 -8.69 16.24
N LYS A 212 -6.16 -8.62 16.39
CA LYS A 212 -5.45 -8.38 17.66
C LYS A 212 -6.02 -7.24 18.50
N TYR A 213 -6.47 -6.17 17.85
CA TYR A 213 -6.92 -4.93 18.51
C TYR A 213 -8.43 -4.70 18.40
N HIS A 214 -9.23 -5.75 18.25
CA HIS A 214 -10.69 -5.65 18.14
C HIS A 214 -11.37 -4.96 19.34
N HIS A 215 -10.73 -4.91 20.52
CA HIS A 215 -11.19 -4.19 21.72
C HIS A 215 -10.25 -3.04 22.15
N THR A 216 -9.41 -2.54 21.24
CA THR A 216 -8.46 -1.46 21.55
C THR A 216 -8.35 -0.48 20.39
N PHE A 217 -8.54 0.81 20.66
CA PHE A 217 -8.37 1.87 19.67
C PHE A 217 -6.90 2.21 19.50
N CYS A 218 -6.33 1.93 18.32
CA CYS A 218 -4.93 2.24 18.04
C CYS A 218 -4.64 2.39 16.54
N SER A 219 -3.50 2.99 16.22
CA SER A 219 -2.89 2.90 14.89
C SER A 219 -2.28 1.51 14.73
N LEU A 220 -2.95 0.62 14.00
CA LEU A 220 -2.52 -0.77 13.84
C LEU A 220 -1.34 -0.89 12.86
N LEU A 221 -1.46 -0.32 11.67
CA LEU A 221 -0.42 -0.40 10.65
C LEU A 221 0.79 0.44 11.05
N GLY A 222 1.98 -0.18 11.03
CA GLY A 222 3.22 0.45 11.46
C GLY A 222 3.47 0.41 12.97
N ARG A 223 2.63 -0.28 13.74
CA ARG A 223 2.84 -0.46 15.18
C ARG A 223 4.02 -1.39 15.48
N ASP A 224 4.24 -2.36 14.61
CA ASP A 224 5.34 -3.32 14.65
C ASP A 224 6.20 -3.19 13.38
N GLU A 225 7.12 -4.14 13.20
CA GLU A 225 8.02 -4.19 12.05
C GLU A 225 7.46 -4.91 10.82
N ASP A 226 6.27 -5.49 10.96
CA ASP A 226 5.64 -6.30 9.92
C ASP A 226 4.69 -5.47 9.05
N SER A 227 4.50 -4.20 9.40
CA SER A 227 3.61 -3.29 8.70
C SER A 227 4.16 -1.87 8.58
N TRP A 228 3.65 -1.15 7.57
CA TRP A 228 3.86 0.28 7.34
C TRP A 228 2.51 0.91 7.09
N GLY A 229 2.20 2.03 7.74
CA GLY A 229 0.90 2.67 7.63
C GLY A 229 1.00 4.18 7.50
N LEU A 230 0.29 4.75 6.53
CA LEU A 230 0.04 6.18 6.43
C LEU A 230 -1.30 6.51 7.09
N SER A 231 -1.27 7.21 8.22
CA SER A 231 -2.43 7.69 8.95
C SER A 231 -3.11 8.85 8.22
N TYR A 232 -4.43 8.96 8.35
CA TYR A 232 -5.20 10.13 7.89
C TYR A 232 -4.78 11.45 8.52
N THR A 233 -4.07 11.38 9.64
CA THR A 233 -3.45 12.55 10.29
C THR A 233 -2.26 13.11 9.52
N GLY A 234 -1.74 12.38 8.52
CA GLY A 234 -0.55 12.73 7.76
C GLY A 234 0.76 12.14 8.30
N LEU A 235 0.67 11.31 9.35
CA LEU A 235 1.81 10.62 9.94
C LEU A 235 2.06 9.27 9.26
N LEU A 236 3.31 8.98 8.93
CA LEU A 236 3.78 7.66 8.52
C LEU A 236 4.28 6.90 9.76
N HIS A 237 3.78 5.68 9.93
CA HIS A 237 4.09 4.80 11.06
C HIS A 237 4.85 3.56 10.61
N HIS A 238 5.87 3.17 11.39
CA HIS A 238 6.59 1.90 11.28
C HIS A 238 7.38 1.63 12.56
N LYS A 239 7.39 0.38 13.07
CA LYS A 239 8.09 0.01 14.33
C LYS A 239 7.70 0.87 15.53
N GLY A 240 6.48 1.40 15.55
CA GLY A 240 5.99 2.31 16.57
C GLY A 240 6.46 3.76 16.40
N ASP A 241 7.43 4.03 15.53
CA ASP A 241 7.86 5.38 15.20
C ASP A 241 6.81 6.10 14.36
N LYS A 242 6.68 7.42 14.56
CA LYS A 242 5.73 8.29 13.85
C LYS A 242 6.47 9.47 13.25
N THR A 243 6.37 9.63 11.94
CA THR A 243 7.03 10.72 11.22
C THR A 243 6.03 11.53 10.41
N SER A 244 6.16 12.86 10.42
CA SER A 244 5.36 13.72 9.55
C SER A 244 5.71 13.47 8.09
N PHE A 245 4.71 13.15 7.28
CA PHE A 245 4.92 12.69 5.91
C PHE A 245 3.96 13.33 4.89
N SER A 246 2.73 13.65 5.29
CA SER A 246 1.72 14.27 4.43
C SER A 246 0.88 15.28 5.19
N SER A 247 0.09 16.09 4.48
CA SER A 247 -1.06 16.75 5.10
C SER A 247 -2.19 15.74 5.33
N ARG A 248 -3.13 16.08 6.22
CA ARG A 248 -4.29 15.24 6.54
C ARG A 248 -5.08 14.89 5.30
N PHE A 249 -5.74 13.73 5.26
CA PHE A 249 -6.67 13.38 4.20
C PHE A 249 -8.05 13.00 4.77
N GLY A 250 -9.07 13.17 3.93
CA GLY A 250 -10.46 13.14 4.35
C GLY A 250 -11.34 12.35 3.38
N GLN A 251 -12.65 12.54 3.50
CA GLN A 251 -13.60 11.93 2.59
C GLN A 251 -13.32 12.36 1.15
N GLY A 252 -13.40 11.42 0.21
CA GLY A 252 -13.13 11.65 -1.20
C GLY A 252 -11.66 11.77 -1.56
N SER A 253 -10.73 11.80 -0.60
CA SER A 253 -9.30 11.72 -0.90
C SER A 253 -8.95 10.36 -1.49
N ILE A 254 -7.97 10.35 -2.40
CA ILE A 254 -7.40 9.14 -3.00
C ILE A 254 -5.96 8.98 -2.52
N ILE A 255 -5.65 7.86 -1.88
CA ILE A 255 -4.29 7.50 -1.47
C ILE A 255 -3.77 6.42 -2.41
N GLY A 256 -2.77 6.78 -3.21
CA GLY A 256 -2.05 5.85 -4.07
C GLY A 256 -0.83 5.30 -3.36
N VAL A 257 -0.49 4.04 -3.66
CA VAL A 257 0.68 3.37 -3.10
C VAL A 257 1.41 2.65 -4.23
N HIS A 258 2.72 2.88 -4.33
CA HIS A 258 3.61 2.17 -5.25
C HIS A 258 4.61 1.37 -4.43
N LEU A 259 4.62 0.06 -4.63
CA LEU A 259 5.63 -0.85 -4.08
C LEU A 259 6.52 -1.35 -5.24
N ASP A 260 7.76 -0.88 -5.25
CA ASP A 260 8.82 -1.38 -6.12
C ASP A 260 9.57 -2.49 -5.37
N THR A 261 9.26 -3.75 -5.67
CA THR A 261 9.92 -4.88 -4.99
C THR A 261 11.32 -5.16 -5.55
N TRP A 262 11.67 -4.57 -6.69
CA TRP A 262 13.02 -4.68 -7.25
C TRP A 262 14.02 -3.81 -6.49
N HIS A 263 13.70 -2.53 -6.30
CA HIS A 263 14.53 -1.63 -5.49
C HIS A 263 14.19 -1.68 -3.99
N GLY A 264 13.07 -2.31 -3.62
CA GLY A 264 12.60 -2.39 -2.24
C GLY A 264 12.15 -1.04 -1.69
N THR A 265 11.37 -0.28 -2.46
CA THR A 265 10.89 1.05 -2.06
C THR A 265 9.36 1.10 -1.99
N LEU A 266 8.85 1.83 -0.99
CA LEU A 266 7.43 2.13 -0.81
C LEU A 266 7.22 3.63 -0.98
N THR A 267 6.38 4.01 -1.93
CA THR A 267 6.08 5.41 -2.26
C THR A 267 4.59 5.67 -2.13
N PHE A 268 4.20 6.78 -1.51
CA PHE A 268 2.80 7.16 -1.42
C PHE A 268 2.47 8.35 -2.34
N PHE A 269 1.20 8.41 -2.70
CA PHE A 269 0.59 9.45 -3.51
C PHE A 269 -0.68 9.91 -2.81
N LYS A 270 -0.96 11.21 -2.87
CA LYS A 270 -2.21 11.79 -2.41
C LYS A 270 -2.86 12.53 -3.57
N ASN A 271 -4.10 12.18 -3.89
CA ASN A 271 -4.86 12.73 -5.02
C ASN A 271 -4.00 12.72 -6.31
N ARG A 272 -3.39 11.55 -6.61
CA ARG A 272 -2.51 11.29 -7.77
C ARG A 272 -1.20 12.11 -7.84
N LYS A 273 -0.85 12.84 -6.78
CA LYS A 273 0.45 13.53 -6.64
C LYS A 273 1.38 12.75 -5.73
N CYS A 274 2.62 12.50 -6.17
CA CYS A 274 3.62 11.84 -5.32
C CYS A 274 3.91 12.70 -4.09
N ILE A 275 3.84 12.09 -2.90
CA ILE A 275 4.13 12.75 -1.62
C ILE A 275 5.43 12.25 -0.99
N GLY A 276 6.06 11.20 -1.53
CA GLY A 276 7.43 10.81 -1.19
C GLY A 276 7.63 9.30 -1.02
N VAL A 277 8.89 8.93 -0.80
CA VAL A 277 9.30 7.56 -0.45
C VAL A 277 9.19 7.38 1.06
N ALA A 278 8.28 6.50 1.49
CA ALA A 278 8.00 6.21 2.90
C ALA A 278 8.98 5.18 3.49
N ALA A 279 9.39 4.19 2.70
CA ALA A 279 10.33 3.18 3.15
C ALA A 279 11.24 2.72 2.03
N THR A 280 12.42 2.25 2.43
CA THR A 280 13.43 1.63 1.57
C THR A 280 13.89 0.34 2.21
N ARG A 281 14.65 -0.47 1.47
CA ARG A 281 15.18 -1.76 1.95
C ARG A 281 14.09 -2.79 2.28
N LEU A 282 13.01 -2.78 1.49
CA LEU A 282 11.92 -3.76 1.58
C LEU A 282 12.17 -5.04 0.78
N GLN A 283 13.40 -5.30 0.33
CA GLN A 283 13.71 -6.50 -0.44
C GLN A 283 13.54 -7.76 0.41
N ASN A 284 13.26 -8.89 -0.24
CA ASN A 284 13.13 -10.22 0.38
C ASN A 284 11.99 -10.37 1.39
N ARG A 285 11.07 -9.41 1.45
CA ARG A 285 9.81 -9.53 2.19
C ARG A 285 8.65 -9.59 1.22
N ARG A 286 7.61 -10.31 1.63
CA ARG A 286 6.36 -10.42 0.90
C ARG A 286 5.32 -9.61 1.63
N PHE A 287 4.62 -8.77 0.88
CA PHE A 287 3.68 -7.82 1.43
C PHE A 287 2.31 -8.01 0.82
N TYR A 288 1.32 -7.56 1.56
CA TYR A 288 -0.03 -7.40 1.10
C TYR A 288 -0.45 -5.95 1.31
N PRO A 289 -1.32 -5.44 0.44
CA PRO A 289 -1.97 -4.16 0.68
C PRO A 289 -2.91 -4.30 1.88
N MET A 290 -2.90 -3.30 2.76
CA MET A 290 -3.69 -3.32 3.98
C MET A 290 -4.29 -1.95 4.27
N VAL A 291 -5.46 -1.97 4.90
CA VAL A 291 -6.09 -0.78 5.47
C VAL A 291 -6.65 -1.12 6.85
N CYS A 292 -6.71 -0.12 7.74
CA CYS A 292 -7.35 -0.27 9.04
C CYS A 292 -8.14 0.97 9.43
N SER A 293 -9.11 0.79 10.33
CA SER A 293 -9.95 1.86 10.83
C SER A 293 -10.39 1.61 12.28
N THR A 294 -10.44 2.70 13.04
CA THR A 294 -11.10 2.79 14.35
C THR A 294 -12.43 3.53 14.28
N ALA A 295 -12.75 4.14 13.14
CA ALA A 295 -13.94 4.97 12.99
C ALA A 295 -15.19 4.11 12.73
N ALA A 296 -16.27 4.42 13.44
CA ALA A 296 -17.57 3.80 13.20
C ALA A 296 -18.08 4.12 11.78
N LYS A 297 -18.83 3.20 11.17
CA LYS A 297 -19.49 3.39 9.87
C LYS A 297 -18.55 3.99 8.81
N SER A 298 -17.27 3.64 8.87
CA SER A 298 -16.25 4.16 7.96
C SER A 298 -16.07 3.21 6.79
N SER A 299 -15.70 3.73 5.62
CA SER A 299 -15.51 2.90 4.43
C SER A 299 -14.38 3.40 3.54
N MET A 300 -13.68 2.44 2.95
CA MET A 300 -12.60 2.66 1.99
C MET A 300 -12.83 1.75 0.79
N LYS A 301 -12.44 2.20 -0.40
CA LYS A 301 -12.61 1.45 -1.64
C LYS A 301 -11.31 1.36 -2.42
N VAL A 302 -10.91 0.17 -2.86
CA VAL A 302 -9.88 0.02 -3.88
C VAL A 302 -10.47 0.41 -5.23
N ILE A 303 -9.88 1.41 -5.86
CA ILE A 303 -10.36 2.01 -7.12
C ILE A 303 -9.40 1.76 -8.29
N ARG A 304 -8.18 1.29 -7.99
CA ARG A 304 -7.20 0.78 -8.95
C ARG A 304 -6.31 -0.24 -8.27
N SER A 305 -5.96 -1.32 -8.98
CA SER A 305 -4.97 -2.31 -8.54
C SER A 305 -4.29 -2.90 -9.77
N CYS A 306 -3.00 -2.62 -9.95
CA CYS A 306 -2.23 -3.07 -11.09
C CYS A 306 -0.84 -3.55 -10.70
N ALA A 307 -0.34 -4.52 -11.46
CA ALA A 307 0.99 -5.07 -11.33
C ALA A 307 1.69 -5.08 -12.69
N SER A 308 3.00 -4.83 -12.69
CA SER A 308 3.83 -4.92 -13.89
C SER A 308 5.18 -5.53 -13.55
N SER A 309 5.77 -6.26 -14.49
CA SER A 309 7.14 -6.73 -14.33
C SER A 309 8.12 -5.57 -14.51
N THR A 310 9.20 -5.60 -13.75
CA THR A 310 10.33 -4.70 -13.95
C THR A 310 11.03 -5.05 -15.26
N SER A 311 10.62 -4.41 -16.35
CA SER A 311 11.12 -4.62 -17.70
C SER A 311 11.78 -3.37 -18.26
N LEU A 312 12.57 -3.50 -19.33
CA LEU A 312 13.09 -2.33 -20.05
C LEU A 312 11.97 -1.39 -20.50
N GLN A 313 10.84 -1.95 -20.94
CA GLN A 313 9.65 -1.18 -21.32
C GLN A 313 9.13 -0.33 -20.15
N TYR A 314 9.01 -0.93 -18.96
CA TYR A 314 8.65 -0.22 -17.73
C TYR A 314 9.67 0.89 -17.42
N LEU A 315 10.96 0.60 -17.43
CA LEU A 315 12.02 1.57 -17.13
C LEU A 315 12.02 2.74 -18.12
N CYS A 316 11.77 2.48 -19.40
CA CYS A 316 11.62 3.52 -20.41
C CYS A 316 10.39 4.40 -20.13
N CYS A 317 9.22 3.82 -19.84
CA CYS A 317 8.02 4.59 -19.49
C CYS A 317 8.20 5.43 -18.24
N TYR A 318 8.79 4.84 -17.20
CA TYR A 318 9.12 5.53 -15.96
C TYR A 318 10.07 6.71 -16.22
N ARG A 319 11.12 6.50 -17.03
CA ARG A 319 12.06 7.55 -17.41
C ARG A 319 11.41 8.64 -18.25
N LEU A 320 10.55 8.28 -19.20
CA LEU A 320 9.79 9.24 -20.01
C LEU A 320 8.93 10.14 -19.13
N ARG A 321 8.27 9.57 -18.12
CA ARG A 321 7.47 10.34 -17.17
C ARG A 321 8.30 11.35 -16.39
N GLN A 322 9.48 10.96 -15.92
CA GLN A 322 10.42 11.88 -15.24
C GLN A 322 10.89 13.03 -16.14
N LEU A 323 11.08 12.78 -17.43
CA LEU A 323 11.50 13.80 -18.40
C LEU A 323 10.36 14.75 -18.78
N ARG A 324 9.10 14.35 -18.58
CA ARG A 324 7.92 15.15 -18.92
C ARG A 324 6.93 15.22 -17.74
N PRO A 325 7.28 15.86 -16.61
CA PRO A 325 6.42 15.93 -15.43
C PRO A 325 5.14 16.76 -15.64
N ASN A 326 5.18 17.76 -16.52
CA ASN A 326 4.08 18.72 -16.73
C ASN A 326 3.09 18.32 -17.83
N SER A 327 3.32 17.26 -18.60
CA SER A 327 2.34 16.77 -19.57
C SER A 327 1.30 15.91 -18.86
N GLY A 328 0.01 16.23 -19.04
CA GLY A 328 -1.10 15.43 -18.50
C GLY A 328 -1.10 14.01 -19.05
N ASP A 329 -0.90 13.87 -20.37
CA ASP A 329 -0.59 12.60 -21.01
C ASP A 329 0.86 12.63 -21.54
N THR A 330 1.70 11.76 -20.98
CA THR A 330 3.11 11.62 -21.36
C THR A 330 3.27 11.15 -22.80
N LEU A 331 2.32 10.39 -23.35
CA LEU A 331 2.41 9.78 -24.68
C LEU A 331 1.93 10.69 -25.79
N GLU A 332 0.98 11.60 -25.54
CA GLU A 332 0.37 12.43 -26.58
C GLU A 332 1.40 13.22 -27.39
N GLY A 333 2.36 13.83 -26.70
CA GLY A 333 3.41 14.63 -27.33
C GLY A 333 4.61 13.84 -27.87
N LEU A 334 4.53 12.51 -28.00
CA LEU A 334 5.63 11.69 -28.55
C LEU A 334 5.27 11.21 -29.97
N PRO A 335 6.25 11.18 -30.91
CA PRO A 335 6.05 10.69 -32.27
C PRO A 335 6.04 9.15 -32.31
N LEU A 336 5.14 8.54 -31.54
CA LEU A 336 4.96 7.09 -31.47
C LEU A 336 3.76 6.67 -32.33
N PRO A 337 3.82 5.50 -33.00
CA PRO A 337 2.67 4.94 -33.70
C PRO A 337 1.45 4.79 -32.77
N PRO A 338 0.22 5.08 -33.23
CA PRO A 338 -0.99 5.00 -32.39
C PRO A 338 -1.16 3.65 -31.70
N GLY A 339 -0.86 2.55 -32.38
CA GLY A 339 -0.92 1.20 -31.79
C GLY A 339 0.05 1.02 -30.62
N LEU A 340 1.26 1.58 -30.71
CA LEU A 340 2.22 1.53 -29.60
C LEU A 340 1.76 2.41 -28.44
N LYS A 341 1.21 3.60 -28.69
CA LYS A 341 0.62 4.45 -27.65
C LYS A 341 -0.46 3.69 -26.88
N GLN A 342 -1.38 3.04 -27.59
CA GLN A 342 -2.45 2.25 -26.98
C GLN A 342 -1.90 1.10 -26.12
N VAL A 343 -0.91 0.36 -26.63
CA VAL A 343 -0.31 -0.76 -25.88
C VAL A 343 0.38 -0.26 -24.61
N LEU A 344 1.11 0.86 -24.69
CA LEU A 344 1.78 1.45 -23.52
C LEU A 344 0.77 1.99 -22.51
N HIS A 345 -0.30 2.64 -22.97
CA HIS A 345 -1.37 3.12 -22.12
C HIS A 345 -2.07 1.95 -21.38
N ASN A 346 -2.43 0.88 -22.09
CA ASN A 346 -3.12 -0.25 -21.49
C ASN A 346 -2.26 -1.00 -20.47
N LYS A 347 -0.95 -1.14 -20.72
CA LYS A 347 -0.05 -1.91 -19.83
C LYS A 347 0.58 -1.08 -18.72
N LEU A 348 0.87 0.19 -18.99
CA LEU A 348 1.74 1.06 -18.17
C LEU A 348 1.15 2.47 -18.04
N GLY A 349 -0.13 2.68 -18.36
CA GLY A 349 -0.79 3.99 -18.25
C GLY A 349 -0.68 4.57 -16.84
N TRP A 350 -0.76 3.71 -15.82
CA TRP A 350 -0.52 4.11 -14.42
C TRP A 350 0.88 4.71 -14.21
N VAL A 351 1.93 4.17 -14.86
CA VAL A 351 3.30 4.72 -14.80
C VAL A 351 3.38 6.07 -15.48
N LEU A 352 2.67 6.21 -16.58
CA LEU A 352 2.68 7.41 -17.42
C LEU A 352 1.83 8.56 -16.84
N SER A 353 0.98 8.26 -15.85
CA SER A 353 0.20 9.26 -15.09
C SER A 353 0.86 9.64 -13.76
N MET A 354 1.69 8.78 -13.15
CA MET A 354 2.39 9.06 -11.88
C MET A 354 3.20 10.36 -11.93
N ASN A 355 2.88 11.36 -11.10
CA ASN A 355 3.68 12.60 -11.04
C ASN A 355 4.72 12.53 -9.92
N CYS A 356 5.89 11.95 -10.21
CA CYS A 356 7.04 11.94 -9.31
C CYS A 356 8.03 13.04 -9.74
N ASN A 357 7.90 14.24 -9.18
CA ASN A 357 8.95 15.25 -9.31
C ASN A 357 10.23 14.71 -8.66
N HIS A 358 11.39 14.94 -9.28
CA HIS A 358 12.70 14.45 -8.83
C HIS A 358 12.88 14.55 -7.32
N TRP A 359 12.69 13.44 -6.61
CA TRP A 359 13.03 13.34 -5.20
C TRP A 359 14.54 13.21 -5.13
N LYS A 360 15.23 14.28 -4.74
CA LYS A 360 16.63 14.19 -4.35
C LYS A 360 16.66 13.44 -3.01
N SER A 361 17.44 12.37 -2.93
CA SER A 361 17.72 11.70 -1.66
C SER A 361 18.14 12.73 -0.60
N PRO A 362 17.67 12.65 0.66
CA PRO A 362 18.13 13.55 1.71
C PRO A 362 19.66 13.47 1.81
N VAL A 363 20.33 14.60 1.60
CA VAL A 363 21.74 14.75 1.95
C VAL A 363 21.82 14.77 3.48
N PRO A 364 22.75 14.06 4.12
CA PRO A 364 22.93 14.17 5.57
C PRO A 364 23.18 15.63 5.96
N PRO A 365 22.68 16.11 7.11
CA PRO A 365 22.92 17.47 7.54
C PRO A 365 24.44 17.72 7.63
N PRO A 366 24.93 18.87 7.13
CA PRO A 366 26.34 19.21 7.30
C PRO A 366 26.63 19.32 8.79
N GLY A 367 27.53 18.46 9.27
CA GLY A 367 28.06 18.53 10.63
C GLY A 367 28.63 19.92 10.89
N THR A 368 28.37 20.42 12.09
CA THR A 368 28.95 21.63 12.67
C THR A 368 30.47 21.64 12.48
N ALA A 369 30.92 22.39 11.48
CA ALA A 369 32.32 22.79 11.35
C ALA A 369 32.50 24.14 12.04
N THR A 370 33.24 24.11 13.14
CA THR A 370 33.75 25.23 13.93
C THR A 370 34.48 26.25 13.03
N PRO A 371 34.33 27.57 13.24
CA PRO A 371 35.02 28.57 12.44
C PRO A 371 36.45 28.77 12.96
N GLY A 372 37.44 28.56 12.10
CA GLY A 372 38.82 28.95 12.41
C GLY A 372 39.85 28.28 11.50
N ALA A 373 40.20 28.95 10.40
CA ALA A 373 41.57 29.08 9.87
C ALA A 373 41.53 29.83 8.54
N GLU A 374 42.25 30.94 8.49
CA GLU A 374 42.44 31.81 7.34
C GLU A 374 43.33 31.18 6.26
N SER A 375 43.15 31.68 5.03
CA SER A 375 44.13 31.76 3.92
C SER A 375 44.52 30.47 3.18
N LEU A 376 44.20 30.40 1.88
CA LEU A 376 45.11 30.80 0.79
C LEU A 376 44.46 30.48 -0.56
N GLU A 377 44.29 31.52 -1.38
CA GLU A 377 43.92 31.39 -2.79
C GLU A 377 44.99 30.63 -3.57
N THR A 378 44.59 29.63 -4.36
CA THR A 378 45.40 29.13 -5.47
C THR A 378 44.58 29.07 -6.76
N ARG A 379 45.00 29.91 -7.72
CA ARG A 379 44.47 30.10 -9.07
C ARG A 379 44.55 28.82 -9.94
N PRO A 380 43.70 28.69 -10.98
CA PRO A 380 43.63 27.50 -11.82
C PRO A 380 44.83 27.39 -12.78
N CYS A 381 45.42 26.19 -12.82
CA CYS A 381 46.59 25.85 -13.62
C CYS A 381 46.18 25.52 -15.07
N GLN A 382 46.64 26.32 -16.05
CA GLN A 382 46.45 26.06 -17.48
C GLN A 382 47.40 24.94 -17.96
N ARG A 383 46.83 23.87 -18.54
CA ARG A 383 47.59 22.80 -19.21
C ARG A 383 48.16 23.30 -20.54
N LYS A 384 49.48 23.47 -20.63
CA LYS A 384 50.22 23.59 -21.90
C LYS A 384 50.38 22.22 -22.56
N ARG A 385 50.10 22.18 -23.86
CA ARG A 385 50.18 21.04 -24.76
C ARG A 385 51.61 20.99 -25.33
N CYS A 386 52.41 19.99 -24.97
CA CYS A 386 53.72 19.76 -25.60
C CYS A 386 53.56 18.80 -26.80
N ARG A 387 53.91 19.27 -28.00
CA ARG A 387 54.22 18.43 -29.16
C ARG A 387 55.63 17.85 -28.96
N ARG A 388 55.81 16.55 -29.24
CA ARG A 388 57.12 15.91 -29.37
C ARG A 388 57.64 16.13 -30.80
N SER A 389 58.90 16.52 -30.89
CA SER A 389 59.81 16.13 -31.98
C SER A 389 60.54 14.87 -31.54
#